data_AF-A0A399YU32-F1
#
_entry.id   AF-A0A399YU32-F1
#
_cell.length_a   1.000
_cell.length_b   1.000
_cell.length_c   1.000
_cell.angle_alpha   90.00
_cell.angle_beta   90.00
_cell.angle_gamma   90.00
#
_symmetry.space_group_name_H-M   'P 1'
#
loop_
_entity.id
_entity.type
_entity.pdbx_description
1 polymer ?
#
loop_
_entity_poly.entity_id
_entity_poly.type
_entity_poly.pdbx_seq_one_letter_code
_entity_poly.pdbx_strand_id
1 'polypeptide(L)'
;TFYFFDTLIMAGALWVLVKYRRALRWSDWLWALILGAGVGVGMLFATLFTPYPFFKFVKNAPEQALLRGLGTTLATLGGLAIMRQGGPVQFHVANRNWKKASWGVLVGLTVGLPLAVLNVFALQLTQSHPIDWQNPIAALFDALQPAIVEEIIYRFMFWGLLWLILRNSLPTQSVWLAGLLAMLIHNYSHFDELFVQAPLVALGMGAAMALLWGLPLLVLARCRGLESAIAFHWVQDAARFLAGF
;
A
#
# COMPACT_ATOMS: atom_id res chain seq x y z
N THR A 1 -7.74 -12.51 -7.00
CA THR A 1 -8.19 -12.29 -5.60
C THR A 1 -8.26 -10.82 -5.18
N PHE A 2 -7.32 -9.96 -5.60
CA PHE A 2 -7.27 -8.52 -5.30
C PHE A 2 -8.58 -7.73 -5.44
N TYR A 3 -9.27 -7.83 -6.58
CA TYR A 3 -10.46 -7.00 -6.83
C TYR A 3 -11.58 -7.18 -5.81
N PHE A 4 -11.76 -8.39 -5.29
CA PHE A 4 -12.77 -8.66 -4.27
C PHE A 4 -12.42 -7.94 -2.96
N PHE A 5 -11.17 -8.07 -2.50
CA PHE A 5 -10.70 -7.39 -1.30
C PHE A 5 -10.70 -5.88 -1.46
N ASP A 6 -10.17 -5.34 -2.56
CA ASP A 6 -10.14 -3.91 -2.83
C ASP A 6 -11.57 -3.34 -2.84
N THR A 7 -12.52 -4.02 -3.48
CA THR A 7 -13.93 -3.59 -3.52
C THR A 7 -14.55 -3.55 -2.12
N LEU A 8 -14.30 -4.59 -1.31
CA LEU A 8 -14.77 -4.61 0.09
C LEU A 8 -14.13 -3.51 0.93
N ILE A 9 -12.83 -3.25 0.75
CA ILE A 9 -12.12 -2.17 1.44
C ILE A 9 -12.69 -0.82 1.01
N MET A 10 -12.99 -0.61 -0.28
CA MET A 10 -13.62 0.63 -0.78
C MET A 10 -15.03 0.82 -0.22
N ALA A 11 -15.84 -0.24 -0.17
CA ALA A 11 -17.16 -0.19 0.46
C ALA A 11 -17.06 0.16 1.95
N GLY A 12 -16.08 -0.44 2.65
CA GLY A 12 -15.76 -0.12 4.04
C GLY A 12 -15.30 1.34 4.21
N ALA A 13 -14.48 1.85 3.29
CA ALA A 13 -14.03 3.25 3.27
C ALA A 13 -15.21 4.21 3.10
N LEU A 14 -16.14 3.91 2.19
CA LEU A 14 -17.36 4.69 2.02
C LEU A 14 -18.23 4.68 3.27
N TRP A 15 -18.44 3.51 3.88
CA TRP A 15 -19.22 3.38 5.12
C TRP A 15 -18.59 4.18 6.27
N VAL A 16 -17.28 4.06 6.47
CA VAL A 16 -16.52 4.84 7.45
C VAL A 16 -16.64 6.33 7.18
N LEU A 17 -16.50 6.75 5.91
CA LEU A 17 -16.60 8.15 5.52
C LEU A 17 -17.99 8.70 5.85
N VAL A 18 -19.06 8.01 5.48
CA VAL A 18 -20.44 8.43 5.80
C VAL A 18 -20.63 8.55 7.32
N LYS A 19 -20.14 7.57 8.09
CA LYS A 19 -20.31 7.52 9.55
C LYS A 19 -19.48 8.59 10.29
N TYR A 20 -18.25 8.82 9.86
CA TYR A 20 -17.27 9.65 10.58
C TYR A 20 -16.84 10.92 9.84
N ARG A 21 -17.55 11.32 8.77
CA ARG A 21 -17.24 12.55 7.98
C ARG A 21 -17.04 13.80 8.83
N ARG A 22 -17.78 13.93 9.93
CA ARG A 22 -17.71 15.11 10.82
C ARG A 22 -16.40 15.22 11.59
N ALA A 23 -15.63 14.12 11.69
CA ALA A 23 -14.31 14.12 12.31
C ALA A 23 -13.20 14.59 11.36
N LEU A 24 -13.47 14.65 10.05
CA LEU A 24 -12.50 15.09 9.06
C LEU A 24 -12.35 16.61 9.07
N ARG A 25 -11.12 17.06 8.88
CA ARG A 25 -10.76 18.47 8.70
C ARG A 25 -10.78 18.80 7.22
N TRP A 26 -10.94 20.07 6.85
CA TRP A 26 -10.81 20.48 5.44
C TRP A 26 -9.46 20.06 4.82
N SER A 27 -8.37 20.13 5.58
CA SER A 27 -7.06 19.67 5.10
C SER A 27 -7.02 18.18 4.77
N ASP A 28 -7.86 17.36 5.41
CA ASP A 28 -7.93 15.91 5.14
C ASP A 28 -8.50 15.65 3.73
N TRP A 29 -9.52 16.43 3.34
CA TRP A 29 -10.07 16.41 1.98
C TRP A 29 -9.04 16.84 0.94
N LEU A 30 -8.32 17.92 1.22
CA LEU A 30 -7.27 18.40 0.33
C LEU A 30 -6.20 17.32 0.09
N TRP A 31 -5.66 16.71 1.15
CA TRP A 31 -4.63 15.68 1.01
C TRP A 31 -5.13 14.43 0.29
N ALA A 32 -6.37 14.00 0.54
CA ALA A 32 -6.96 12.88 -0.18
C ALA A 32 -7.10 13.16 -1.68
N LEU A 33 -7.54 14.37 -2.04
CA LEU A 33 -7.65 14.79 -3.45
C LEU A 33 -6.28 14.91 -4.12
N ILE A 34 -5.27 15.46 -3.42
CA ILE A 34 -3.90 15.55 -3.95
C ILE A 34 -3.34 14.15 -4.23
N LEU A 35 -3.48 13.20 -3.29
CA LEU A 35 -2.99 11.84 -3.48
C LEU A 35 -3.74 11.11 -4.59
N GLY A 36 -5.07 11.22 -4.63
CA GLY A 36 -5.88 10.62 -5.68
C GLY A 36 -5.59 11.21 -7.06
N ALA A 37 -5.46 12.53 -7.18
CA ALA A 37 -5.08 13.19 -8.42
C ALA A 37 -3.66 12.81 -8.85
N GLY A 38 -2.71 12.74 -7.92
CA GLY A 38 -1.33 12.31 -8.20
C GLY A 38 -1.27 10.88 -8.74
N VAL A 39 -2.01 9.95 -8.12
CA VAL A 39 -2.16 8.57 -8.61
C VAL A 39 -2.81 8.57 -10.00
N GLY A 40 -3.98 9.20 -10.15
CA GLY A 40 -4.71 9.18 -11.43
C GLY A 40 -3.91 9.80 -12.57
N VAL A 41 -3.33 10.98 -12.38
CA VAL A 41 -2.52 11.64 -13.40
C VAL A 41 -1.26 10.83 -13.70
N GLY A 42 -0.52 10.38 -12.68
CA GLY A 42 0.70 9.61 -12.91
C GLY A 42 0.46 8.29 -13.65
N MET A 43 -0.70 7.65 -13.45
CA MET A 43 -1.08 6.44 -14.18
C MET A 43 -1.25 6.70 -15.69
N LEU A 44 -1.60 7.91 -16.13
CA LEU A 44 -1.69 8.26 -17.55
C LEU A 44 -0.31 8.30 -18.23
N PHE A 45 0.76 8.42 -17.46
CA PHE A 45 2.13 8.53 -17.94
C PHE A 45 2.99 7.33 -17.56
N ALA A 46 2.43 6.32 -16.88
CA ALA A 46 3.15 5.12 -16.49
C ALA A 46 3.56 4.31 -17.72
N THR A 47 4.82 3.90 -17.78
CA THR A 47 5.41 3.13 -18.89
C THR A 47 5.93 1.75 -18.48
N LEU A 48 6.37 1.62 -17.22
CA LEU A 48 6.90 0.40 -16.60
C LEU A 48 5.88 -0.26 -15.68
N PHE A 49 4.92 0.50 -15.14
CA PHE A 49 3.88 -0.04 -14.28
C PHE A 49 2.58 -0.35 -15.04
N THR A 50 2.13 -1.60 -14.97
CA THR A 50 0.79 -2.01 -15.42
C THR A 50 -0.05 -2.46 -14.22
N PRO A 51 -1.19 -1.82 -13.95
CA PRO A 51 -2.02 -2.18 -12.83
C PRO A 51 -2.87 -3.41 -13.14
N TYR A 52 -3.25 -4.13 -12.09
CA TYR A 52 -4.25 -5.18 -12.19
C TYR A 52 -5.58 -4.63 -12.78
N PRO A 53 -6.14 -5.22 -13.85
CA PRO A 53 -7.34 -4.71 -14.52
C PRO A 53 -8.62 -4.90 -13.69
N PHE A 54 -9.29 -3.84 -13.25
CA PHE A 54 -10.51 -3.94 -12.42
C PHE A 54 -11.57 -4.89 -13.03
N PHE A 55 -11.77 -6.03 -12.37
CA PHE A 55 -12.67 -7.12 -12.80
C PHE A 55 -12.48 -7.55 -14.27
N LYS A 56 -11.31 -7.31 -14.88
CA LYS A 56 -11.03 -7.51 -16.31
C LYS A 56 -11.94 -6.72 -17.28
N PHE A 57 -12.84 -5.87 -16.77
CA PHE A 57 -13.76 -5.04 -17.57
C PHE A 57 -13.11 -3.73 -18.00
N VAL A 58 -12.20 -3.20 -17.16
CA VAL A 58 -11.55 -1.90 -17.39
C VAL A 58 -10.15 -2.14 -17.94
N LYS A 59 -10.01 -1.96 -19.25
CA LYS A 59 -8.76 -2.24 -19.98
C LYS A 59 -8.03 -0.98 -20.43
N ASN A 60 -8.73 0.15 -20.53
CA ASN A 60 -8.14 1.39 -21.06
C ASN A 60 -7.41 2.15 -19.96
N ALA A 61 -6.22 2.68 -20.27
CA ALA A 61 -5.39 3.42 -19.32
C ALA A 61 -6.11 4.61 -18.64
N PRO A 62 -6.93 5.43 -19.34
CA PRO A 62 -7.65 6.53 -18.71
C PRO A 62 -8.69 6.09 -17.67
N GLU A 63 -9.38 4.97 -17.93
CA GLU A 63 -10.38 4.44 -17.00
C GLU A 63 -9.70 3.86 -15.75
N GLN A 64 -8.56 3.17 -15.92
CA GLN A 64 -7.76 2.66 -14.81
C GLN A 64 -7.19 3.81 -13.96
N ALA A 65 -6.69 4.86 -14.61
CA ALA A 65 -6.23 6.09 -13.96
C ALA A 65 -7.34 6.73 -13.10
N LEU A 66 -8.53 6.89 -13.67
CA LEU A 66 -9.68 7.46 -12.96
C LEU A 66 -10.07 6.60 -11.76
N LEU A 67 -10.21 5.28 -11.94
CA LEU A 67 -10.62 4.38 -10.86
C LEU A 67 -9.59 4.31 -9.74
N ARG A 68 -8.29 4.26 -10.07
CA ARG A 68 -7.23 4.29 -9.07
C ARG A 68 -7.21 5.61 -8.31
N GLY A 69 -7.30 6.74 -9.00
CA GLY A 69 -7.33 8.05 -8.36
C GLY A 69 -8.52 8.23 -7.42
N LEU A 70 -9.72 7.81 -7.85
CA LEU A 70 -10.93 7.84 -7.02
C LEU A 70 -10.84 6.87 -5.84
N GLY A 71 -10.37 5.65 -6.08
CA GLY A 71 -10.15 4.63 -5.04
C GLY A 71 -9.15 5.10 -3.98
N THR A 72 -8.02 5.65 -4.39
CA THR A 72 -7.03 6.25 -3.48
C THR A 72 -7.61 7.42 -2.70
N THR A 73 -8.39 8.30 -3.34
CA THR A 73 -9.07 9.41 -2.65
C THR A 73 -9.98 8.88 -1.55
N LEU A 74 -10.87 7.93 -1.90
CA LEU A 74 -11.84 7.36 -0.98
C LEU A 74 -11.17 6.62 0.18
N ALA A 75 -10.17 5.78 -0.11
CA ALA A 75 -9.40 5.05 0.87
C ALA A 75 -8.62 5.99 1.81
N THR A 76 -8.05 7.07 1.27
CA THR A 76 -7.37 8.10 2.07
C THR A 76 -8.34 8.78 3.01
N LEU A 77 -9.53 9.18 2.53
CA LEU A 77 -10.56 9.80 3.36
C LEU A 77 -11.05 8.85 4.46
N GLY A 78 -11.29 7.58 4.14
CA GLY A 78 -11.68 6.58 5.12
C GLY A 78 -10.59 6.31 6.16
N GLY A 79 -9.34 6.16 5.73
CA GLY A 79 -8.19 5.98 6.61
C GLY A 79 -7.96 7.19 7.52
N LEU A 80 -8.09 8.41 6.99
CA LEU A 80 -8.04 9.65 7.76
C LEU A 80 -9.17 9.69 8.79
N ALA A 81 -10.39 9.35 8.41
CA ALA A 81 -11.51 9.32 9.34
C ALA A 81 -11.26 8.34 10.50
N ILE A 82 -10.68 7.17 10.24
CA ILE A 82 -10.27 6.20 11.27
C ILE A 82 -9.13 6.76 12.13
N MET A 83 -8.10 7.35 11.53
CA MET A 83 -6.99 7.98 12.24
C MET A 83 -7.48 9.06 13.21
N ARG A 84 -8.47 9.88 12.80
CA ARG A 84 -9.08 10.91 13.65
C ARG A 84 -9.83 10.33 14.87
N GLN A 85 -10.16 9.04 14.86
CA GLN A 85 -10.73 8.30 15.99
C GLN A 85 -9.68 7.57 16.85
N GLY A 86 -8.38 7.83 16.64
CA GLY A 86 -7.29 7.14 17.34
C GLY A 86 -6.78 5.89 16.61
N GLY A 87 -7.01 5.79 15.30
CA GLY A 87 -6.62 4.66 14.47
C GLY A 87 -5.13 4.27 14.54
N PRO A 88 -4.80 3.05 14.10
CA PRO A 88 -3.50 2.42 14.34
C PRO A 88 -2.35 3.04 13.55
N VAL A 89 -2.63 3.66 12.40
CA VAL A 89 -1.61 4.26 11.53
C VAL A 89 -1.80 5.76 11.47
N GLN A 90 -0.69 6.50 11.56
CA GLN A 90 -0.68 7.95 11.51
C GLN A 90 -0.26 8.43 10.13
N PHE A 91 -0.93 9.45 9.61
CA PHE A 91 -0.53 10.20 8.43
C PHE A 91 -0.03 11.59 8.87
N HIS A 92 1.29 11.73 9.00
CA HIS A 92 1.92 12.89 9.62
C HIS A 92 1.80 14.17 8.78
N VAL A 93 1.82 14.08 7.46
CA VAL A 93 1.58 15.19 6.51
C VAL A 93 0.17 15.76 6.72
N ALA A 94 -0.86 14.91 6.81
CA ALA A 94 -2.22 15.36 7.12
C ALA A 94 -2.36 15.94 8.55
N ASN A 95 -1.44 15.61 9.44
CA ASN A 95 -1.31 16.23 10.77
C ASN A 95 -0.42 17.48 10.80
N ARG A 96 0.10 17.93 9.64
CA ARG A 96 1.07 19.03 9.52
C ARG A 96 2.35 18.83 10.34
N ASN A 97 2.69 17.59 10.65
CA ASN A 97 3.92 17.25 11.38
C ASN A 97 5.03 16.87 10.40
N TRP A 98 5.52 17.88 9.67
CA TRP A 98 6.52 17.73 8.61
C TRP A 98 7.80 17.07 9.11
N LYS A 99 8.26 17.41 10.33
CA LYS A 99 9.46 16.79 10.92
C LYS A 99 9.30 15.27 11.06
N LYS A 100 8.16 14.79 11.58
CA LYS A 100 7.90 13.34 11.69
C LYS A 100 7.71 12.69 10.33
N ALA A 101 7.03 13.37 9.39
CA ALA A 101 6.86 12.86 8.03
C ALA A 101 8.22 12.67 7.33
N SER A 102 9.07 13.70 7.30
CA SER A 102 10.40 13.63 6.68
C SER A 102 11.29 12.59 7.35
N TRP A 103 11.27 12.52 8.68
CA TRP A 103 12.01 11.47 9.40
C TRP A 103 11.48 10.07 9.10
N GLY A 104 10.16 9.91 8.98
CA GLY A 104 9.52 8.67 8.57
C GLY A 104 9.98 8.23 7.18
N VAL A 105 9.99 9.14 6.20
CA VAL A 105 10.50 8.88 4.85
C VAL A 105 11.97 8.42 4.89
N LEU A 106 12.84 9.16 5.58
CA LEU A 106 14.26 8.80 5.69
C LEU A 106 14.45 7.40 6.28
N VAL A 107 13.70 7.07 7.33
CA VAL A 107 13.78 5.74 7.96
C VAL A 107 13.25 4.65 7.03
N GLY A 108 12.13 4.91 6.34
CA GLY A 108 11.57 4.00 5.35
C GLY A 108 12.56 3.69 4.23
N LEU A 109 13.23 4.71 3.69
CA LEU A 109 14.27 4.54 2.68
C LEU A 109 15.48 3.77 3.22
N THR A 110 15.98 4.12 4.41
CA THR A 110 17.15 3.45 5.01
C THR A 110 16.91 1.97 5.27
N VAL A 111 15.71 1.61 5.76
CA VAL A 111 15.34 0.20 5.99
C VAL A 111 15.01 -0.50 4.67
N GLY A 112 14.40 0.22 3.73
CA GLY A 112 13.99 -0.33 2.43
C GLY A 112 15.16 -0.63 1.50
N LEU A 113 16.18 0.23 1.43
CA LEU A 113 17.30 0.11 0.48
C LEU A 113 17.99 -1.27 0.50
N PRO A 114 18.42 -1.84 1.65
CA PRO A 114 19.01 -3.17 1.68
C PRO A 114 18.06 -4.26 1.18
N LEU A 115 16.78 -4.15 1.54
CA LEU A 115 15.74 -5.09 1.12
C LEU A 115 15.37 -4.95 -0.36
N ALA A 116 15.51 -3.75 -0.93
CA ALA A 116 15.30 -3.50 -2.35
C ALA A 116 16.38 -4.18 -3.19
N VAL A 117 17.64 -4.11 -2.74
CA VAL A 117 18.74 -4.85 -3.35
C VAL A 117 18.50 -6.35 -3.26
N LEU A 118 18.10 -6.86 -2.09
CA LEU A 118 17.74 -8.27 -1.92
C LEU A 118 16.59 -8.68 -2.84
N ASN A 119 15.58 -7.81 -3.01
CA ASN A 119 14.43 -8.05 -3.88
C ASN A 119 14.86 -8.22 -5.34
N VAL A 120 15.74 -7.36 -5.85
CA VAL A 120 16.27 -7.47 -7.21
C VAL A 120 17.00 -8.80 -7.41
N PHE A 121 17.85 -9.22 -6.47
CA PHE A 121 18.51 -10.52 -6.55
C PHE A 121 17.53 -11.70 -6.47
N ALA A 122 16.53 -11.63 -5.59
CA ALA A 122 15.50 -12.65 -5.48
C ALA A 122 14.70 -12.77 -6.80
N LEU A 123 14.34 -11.66 -7.42
CA LEU A 123 13.64 -11.62 -8.70
C LEU A 123 14.49 -12.20 -9.82
N GLN A 124 15.77 -11.83 -9.90
CA GLN A 124 16.71 -12.38 -10.87
C GLN A 124 16.80 -13.91 -10.76
N LEU A 125 16.92 -14.45 -9.55
CA LEU A 125 17.02 -15.89 -9.31
C LEU A 125 15.71 -16.63 -9.60
N THR A 126 14.57 -16.05 -9.23
CA THR A 126 13.26 -16.72 -9.35
C THR A 126 12.68 -16.66 -10.77
N GLN A 127 12.91 -15.56 -11.49
CA GLN A 127 12.42 -15.38 -12.86
C GLN A 127 13.42 -15.87 -13.91
N SER A 128 14.66 -16.21 -13.52
CA SER A 128 15.73 -16.59 -14.45
C SER A 128 15.96 -15.57 -15.56
N HIS A 129 15.71 -14.29 -15.25
CA HIS A 129 15.81 -13.18 -16.19
C HIS A 129 16.97 -12.25 -15.75
N PRO A 130 17.87 -11.87 -16.67
CA PRO A 130 18.98 -10.97 -16.34
C PRO A 130 18.47 -9.56 -15.99
N ILE A 131 19.31 -8.76 -15.34
CA ILE A 131 19.01 -7.35 -15.08
C ILE A 131 19.00 -6.62 -16.44
N ASP A 132 17.88 -5.96 -16.75
CA ASP A 132 17.72 -5.11 -17.91
C ASP A 132 17.42 -3.68 -17.46
N TRP A 133 18.44 -2.83 -17.49
CA TRP A 133 18.37 -1.49 -16.92
C TRP A 133 17.37 -0.59 -17.66
N GLN A 134 16.31 -0.19 -16.97
CA GLN A 134 15.27 0.68 -17.50
C GLN A 134 15.60 2.16 -17.31
N ASN A 135 14.76 3.02 -17.89
CA ASN A 135 14.86 4.47 -17.68
C ASN A 135 14.71 4.82 -16.18
N PRO A 136 15.73 5.42 -15.53
CA PRO A 136 15.66 5.70 -14.09
C PRO A 136 14.56 6.66 -13.69
N ILE A 137 14.24 7.65 -14.52
CA ILE A 137 13.18 8.62 -14.24
C ILE A 137 11.83 7.91 -14.27
N ALA A 138 11.57 7.09 -15.30
CA ALA A 138 10.36 6.28 -15.38
C ALA A 138 10.23 5.34 -14.18
N ALA A 139 11.30 4.62 -13.80
CA ALA A 139 11.29 3.72 -12.65
C ALA A 139 10.92 4.43 -11.34
N LEU A 140 11.49 5.63 -11.10
CA LEU A 140 11.21 6.41 -9.89
C LEU A 140 9.77 6.91 -9.84
N PHE A 141 9.22 7.39 -10.96
CA PHE A 141 7.85 7.92 -11.02
C PHE A 141 6.80 6.81 -11.02
N ASP A 142 7.02 5.75 -11.78
CA ASP A 142 6.07 4.64 -11.88
C ASP A 142 5.96 3.89 -10.57
N ALA A 143 7.04 3.76 -9.80
CA ALA A 143 7.05 3.16 -8.46
C ALA A 143 6.19 3.91 -7.45
N LEU A 144 5.88 5.20 -7.66
CA LEU A 144 4.98 5.94 -6.76
C LEU A 144 3.56 5.37 -6.81
N GLN A 145 3.14 4.84 -7.96
CA GLN A 145 1.77 4.32 -8.16
C GLN A 145 1.46 3.15 -7.22
N PRO A 146 2.15 2.00 -7.30
CA PRO A 146 1.90 0.89 -6.38
C PRO A 146 2.20 1.28 -4.93
N ALA A 147 3.29 1.99 -4.66
CA ALA A 147 3.68 2.36 -3.29
C ALA A 147 2.64 3.24 -2.58
N ILE A 148 2.03 4.21 -3.26
CA ILE A 148 0.99 5.05 -2.67
C ILE A 148 -0.32 4.26 -2.55
N VAL A 149 -0.74 3.61 -3.63
CA VAL A 149 -2.04 2.93 -3.71
C VAL A 149 -2.12 1.80 -2.69
N GLU A 150 -1.14 0.90 -2.67
CA GLU A 150 -1.18 -0.28 -1.81
C GLU A 150 -1.05 0.07 -0.33
N GLU A 151 -0.21 1.05 0.02
CA GLU A 151 -0.05 1.45 1.42
C GLU A 151 -1.28 2.18 1.95
N ILE A 152 -1.94 3.00 1.12
CA ILE A 152 -3.20 3.65 1.49
C ILE A 152 -4.32 2.62 1.65
N ILE A 153 -4.45 1.66 0.72
CA ILE A 153 -5.51 0.65 0.76
C ILE A 153 -5.29 -0.32 1.92
N TYR A 154 -4.11 -0.94 2.00
CA TYR A 154 -3.89 -2.06 2.92
C TYR A 154 -3.41 -1.61 4.31
N ARG A 155 -2.44 -0.69 4.38
CA ARG A 155 -1.81 -0.31 5.65
C ARG A 155 -2.56 0.80 6.36
N PHE A 156 -3.22 1.69 5.61
CA PHE A 156 -3.96 2.78 6.21
C PHE A 156 -5.45 2.46 6.37
N MET A 157 -6.15 2.16 5.27
CA MET A 157 -7.59 1.94 5.28
C MET A 157 -7.96 0.56 5.88
N PHE A 158 -7.44 -0.53 5.32
CA PHE A 158 -7.86 -1.88 5.71
C PHE A 158 -7.45 -2.27 7.13
N TRP A 159 -6.20 -1.97 7.52
CA TRP A 159 -5.78 -2.08 8.92
C TRP A 159 -6.72 -1.28 9.85
N GLY A 160 -7.06 -0.05 9.47
CA GLY A 160 -8.01 0.76 10.21
C GLY A 160 -9.39 0.10 10.37
N LEU A 161 -9.93 -0.52 9.32
CA LEU A 161 -11.21 -1.25 9.36
C LEU A 161 -11.17 -2.42 10.33
N LEU A 162 -10.14 -3.26 10.23
CA LEU A 162 -9.97 -4.41 11.12
C LEU A 162 -9.81 -3.95 12.57
N TRP A 163 -9.08 -2.85 12.79
CA TRP A 163 -8.98 -2.26 14.13
C TRP A 163 -10.33 -1.77 14.65
N LEU A 164 -11.17 -1.11 13.84
CA LEU A 164 -12.51 -0.70 14.26
C LEU A 164 -13.38 -1.88 14.69
N ILE A 165 -13.23 -3.03 14.04
CA ILE A 165 -13.95 -4.27 14.38
C ILE A 165 -13.43 -4.84 15.71
N LEU A 166 -12.11 -4.89 15.90
CA LEU A 166 -11.47 -5.57 17.02
C LEU A 166 -11.31 -4.72 18.29
N ARG A 167 -11.30 -3.39 18.18
CA ARG A 167 -10.91 -2.50 19.31
C ARG A 167 -11.80 -2.61 20.56
N ASN A 168 -13.05 -3.05 20.40
CA ASN A 168 -13.97 -3.18 21.53
C ASN A 168 -13.86 -4.56 22.20
N SER A 169 -13.54 -5.61 21.44
CA SER A 169 -13.45 -6.98 21.93
C SER A 169 -12.04 -7.36 22.40
N LEU A 170 -11.00 -6.83 21.75
CA LEU A 170 -9.59 -7.09 22.03
C LEU A 170 -8.81 -5.78 22.17
N PRO A 171 -9.16 -4.90 23.13
CA PRO A 171 -8.64 -3.53 23.17
C PRO A 171 -7.11 -3.45 23.20
N THR A 172 -6.45 -4.33 23.94
CA THR A 172 -4.99 -4.33 24.11
C THR A 172 -4.25 -4.88 22.89
N GLN A 173 -4.78 -5.90 22.21
CA GLN A 173 -4.12 -6.55 21.06
C GLN A 173 -4.60 -6.02 19.71
N SER A 174 -5.74 -5.32 19.66
CA SER A 174 -6.47 -4.96 18.42
C SER A 174 -5.60 -4.31 17.36
N VAL A 175 -4.69 -3.40 17.77
CA VAL A 175 -3.79 -2.70 16.85
C VAL A 175 -2.88 -3.68 16.12
N TRP A 176 -2.15 -4.52 16.84
CA TRP A 176 -1.18 -5.45 16.23
C TRP A 176 -1.87 -6.61 15.54
N LEU A 177 -2.95 -7.14 16.11
CA LEU A 177 -3.72 -8.23 15.47
C LEU A 177 -4.36 -7.76 14.16
N ALA A 178 -4.98 -6.57 14.13
CA ALA A 178 -5.54 -6.00 12.91
C ALA A 178 -4.46 -5.77 11.84
N GLY A 179 -3.28 -5.31 12.26
CA GLY A 179 -2.16 -5.07 11.36
C GLY A 179 -1.58 -6.36 10.79
N LEU A 180 -1.40 -7.37 11.63
CA LEU A 180 -0.98 -8.71 11.22
C LEU A 180 -1.97 -9.31 10.22
N LEU A 181 -3.27 -9.26 10.51
CA LEU A 181 -4.32 -9.74 9.61
C LEU A 181 -4.30 -8.99 8.26
N ALA A 182 -4.22 -7.66 8.29
CA ALA A 182 -4.13 -6.86 7.06
C ALA A 182 -2.89 -7.22 6.22
N MET A 183 -1.74 -7.36 6.88
CA MET A 183 -0.48 -7.75 6.25
C MET A 183 -0.57 -9.15 5.64
N LEU A 184 -1.07 -10.15 6.38
CA LEU A 184 -1.17 -11.52 5.89
C LEU A 184 -2.15 -11.66 4.73
N ILE A 185 -3.32 -11.02 4.82
CA ILE A 185 -4.33 -11.05 3.75
C ILE A 185 -3.75 -10.44 2.47
N HIS A 186 -3.13 -9.27 2.56
CA HIS A 186 -2.48 -8.66 1.40
C HIS A 186 -1.37 -9.58 0.86
N ASN A 187 -0.43 -9.99 1.70
CA ASN A 187 0.71 -10.81 1.28
C ASN A 187 0.27 -12.09 0.56
N TYR A 188 -0.68 -12.84 1.12
CA TYR A 188 -1.14 -14.09 0.52
C TYR A 188 -2.08 -13.92 -0.67
N SER A 189 -2.65 -12.73 -0.88
CA SER A 189 -3.47 -12.46 -2.06
C SER A 189 -2.68 -12.43 -3.37
N HIS A 190 -1.35 -12.23 -3.30
CA HIS A 190 -0.40 -12.37 -4.43
C HIS A 190 -0.14 -13.83 -4.84
N PHE A 191 -0.52 -14.80 -4.01
CA PHE A 191 -0.22 -16.22 -4.22
C PHE A 191 -1.46 -17.05 -4.57
N ASP A 192 -2.55 -16.43 -5.02
CA ASP A 192 -3.82 -17.14 -5.24
C ASP A 192 -3.70 -18.27 -6.28
N GLU A 193 -3.02 -18.04 -7.40
CA GLU A 193 -2.73 -19.08 -8.38
C GLU A 193 -1.79 -20.16 -7.82
N LEU A 194 -0.75 -19.76 -7.08
CA LEU A 194 0.22 -20.69 -6.51
C LEU A 194 -0.42 -21.55 -5.40
N PHE A 195 -1.41 -21.05 -4.68
CA PHE A 195 -2.18 -21.83 -3.72
C PHE A 195 -2.96 -22.97 -4.38
N VAL A 196 -3.44 -22.77 -5.60
CA VAL A 196 -4.14 -23.84 -6.35
C VAL A 196 -3.14 -24.87 -6.86
N GLN A 197 -1.97 -24.44 -7.33
CA GLN A 197 -0.99 -25.31 -7.98
C GLN A 197 -0.08 -26.04 -6.99
N ALA A 198 0.40 -25.35 -5.95
CA ALA A 198 1.37 -25.85 -4.98
C ALA A 198 1.17 -25.20 -3.60
N PRO A 199 0.15 -25.63 -2.81
CA PRO A 199 -0.24 -24.96 -1.56
C PRO A 199 0.89 -24.81 -0.54
N LEU A 200 1.73 -25.83 -0.36
CA LEU A 200 2.83 -25.78 0.60
C LEU A 200 3.93 -24.80 0.16
N VAL A 201 4.16 -24.69 -1.16
CA VAL A 201 5.11 -23.71 -1.71
C VAL A 201 4.56 -22.30 -1.55
N ALA A 202 3.27 -22.09 -1.81
CA ALA A 202 2.60 -20.81 -1.55
C ALA A 202 2.70 -20.37 -0.08
N LEU A 203 2.50 -21.30 0.86
CA LEU A 203 2.69 -21.03 2.29
C LEU A 203 4.13 -20.68 2.62
N GLY A 204 5.11 -21.44 2.12
CA GLY A 204 6.53 -21.19 2.36
C GLY A 204 7.01 -19.85 1.80
N MET A 205 6.71 -19.58 0.53
CA MET A 205 7.05 -18.32 -0.13
C MET A 205 6.33 -17.14 0.51
N GLY A 206 5.02 -17.27 0.77
CA GLY A 206 4.25 -16.23 1.43
C GLY A 206 4.76 -15.93 2.84
N ALA A 207 5.18 -16.93 3.62
CA ALA A 207 5.79 -16.72 4.92
C ALA A 207 7.13 -15.99 4.82
N ALA A 208 7.99 -16.36 3.86
CA ALA A 208 9.25 -15.66 3.60
C ALA A 208 9.01 -14.20 3.20
N MET A 209 8.05 -13.95 2.29
CA MET A 209 7.69 -12.60 1.86
C MET A 209 7.12 -11.76 3.01
N ALA A 210 6.25 -12.37 3.82
CA ALA A 210 5.67 -11.73 4.99
C ALA A 210 6.75 -11.36 6.02
N LEU A 211 7.76 -12.20 6.22
CA LEU A 211 8.85 -11.92 7.17
C LEU A 211 9.79 -10.83 6.67
N LEU A 212 10.22 -10.91 5.40
CA LEU A 212 11.26 -10.06 4.85
C LEU A 212 10.75 -8.69 4.38
N TRP A 213 9.55 -8.63 3.79
CA TRP A 213 8.96 -7.38 3.27
C TRP A 213 7.70 -6.96 4.02
N GLY A 214 6.86 -7.91 4.42
CA GLY A 214 5.60 -7.61 5.13
C GLY A 214 5.80 -7.02 6.53
N LEU A 215 6.63 -7.66 7.36
CA LEU A 215 6.81 -7.31 8.76
C LEU A 215 7.54 -5.98 8.95
N PRO A 216 8.64 -5.66 8.23
CA PRO A 216 9.25 -4.34 8.32
C PRO A 216 8.27 -3.24 7.97
N LEU A 217 7.48 -3.44 6.90
CA LEU A 217 6.47 -2.49 6.45
C LEU A 217 5.36 -2.28 7.49
N LEU A 218 4.88 -3.37 8.13
CA LEU A 218 3.93 -3.32 9.24
C LEU A 218 4.46 -2.48 10.41
N VAL A 219 5.70 -2.72 10.82
CA VAL A 219 6.34 -2.02 11.94
C VAL A 219 6.57 -0.54 11.59
N LEU A 220 7.02 -0.24 10.38
CA LEU A 220 7.21 1.12 9.90
C LEU A 220 5.90 1.91 9.89
N ALA A 221 4.85 1.36 9.27
CA ALA A 221 3.53 2.00 9.23
C ALA A 221 3.01 2.35 10.64
N ARG A 222 3.16 1.44 11.61
CA ARG A 222 2.72 1.68 13.00
C ARG A 222 3.57 2.69 13.74
N CYS A 223 4.89 2.51 13.68
CA CYS A 223 5.82 3.23 14.57
C CYS A 223 6.29 4.56 13.99
N ARG A 224 6.28 4.70 12.66
CA ARG A 224 6.84 5.85 11.92
C ARG A 224 5.84 6.51 10.96
N GLY A 225 4.65 5.94 10.81
CA GLY A 225 3.56 6.52 10.03
C GLY A 225 3.52 6.03 8.58
N LEU A 226 2.45 6.41 7.89
CA LEU A 226 2.16 5.99 6.52
C LEU A 226 3.28 6.37 5.55
N GLU A 227 3.91 7.53 5.74
CA GLU A 227 4.98 8.02 4.87
C GLU A 227 6.20 7.09 4.87
N SER A 228 6.53 6.50 6.03
CA SER A 228 7.63 5.56 6.13
C SER A 228 7.35 4.25 5.39
N ALA A 229 6.09 3.81 5.39
CA ALA A 229 5.65 2.62 4.69
C ALA A 229 5.65 2.85 3.17
N ILE A 230 5.12 3.98 2.72
CA ILE A 230 5.18 4.41 1.32
C ILE A 230 6.63 4.50 0.85
N ALA A 231 7.52 5.12 1.62
CA ALA A 231 8.93 5.25 1.25
C ALA A 231 9.67 3.91 1.17
N PHE A 232 9.40 3.00 2.12
CA PHE A 232 9.94 1.64 2.10
C PHE A 232 9.48 0.88 0.86
N HIS A 233 8.18 0.91 0.56
CA HIS A 233 7.60 0.21 -0.59
C HIS A 233 8.13 0.82 -1.89
N TRP A 234 8.09 2.14 -2.00
CA TRP A 234 8.55 2.88 -3.18
C TRP A 234 9.97 2.52 -3.58
N VAL A 235 10.91 2.39 -2.62
CA VAL A 235 12.29 2.05 -2.98
C VAL A 235 12.43 0.58 -3.44
N GLN A 236 11.57 -0.34 -2.98
CA GLN A 236 11.53 -1.70 -3.54
C GLN A 236 11.12 -1.66 -5.01
N ASP A 237 10.05 -0.91 -5.30
CA ASP A 237 9.45 -0.84 -6.62
C ASP A 237 10.31 -0.05 -7.61
N ALA A 238 10.93 1.04 -7.14
CA ALA A 238 11.88 1.79 -7.96
C ALA A 238 13.09 0.93 -8.33
N ALA A 239 13.61 0.13 -7.39
CA ALA A 239 14.76 -0.74 -7.65
C ALA A 239 14.40 -1.88 -8.62
N ARG A 240 13.24 -2.53 -8.44
CA ARG A 240 12.81 -3.61 -9.35
C ARG A 240 12.51 -3.09 -10.76
N PHE A 241 11.78 -1.97 -10.88
CA PHE A 241 11.50 -1.35 -12.18
C PHE A 241 12.79 -0.89 -12.86
N LEU A 242 13.73 -0.30 -12.12
CA LEU A 242 15.02 0.08 -12.66
C LEU A 242 15.81 -1.13 -13.18
N ALA A 243 15.71 -2.28 -12.51
CA ALA A 243 16.37 -3.51 -12.89
C ALA A 243 15.64 -4.33 -13.96
N GLY A 244 14.45 -3.89 -14.41
CA GLY A 244 13.66 -4.55 -15.46
C GLY A 244 12.74 -5.66 -14.97
N PHE A 245 12.27 -5.61 -13.72
CA PHE A 245 11.36 -6.59 -13.09
C PHE A 245 10.04 -5.98 -12.61
#